data_AF-A0A2T0LVF9-F1
#
_entry.id   AF-A0A2T0LVF9-F1
#
_cell.length_a   1.000
_cell.length_b   1.000
_cell.length_c   1.000
_cell.angle_alpha   90.00
_cell.angle_beta   90.00
_cell.angle_gamma   90.00
#
_symmetry.space_group_name_H-M   'P 1'
#
loop_
_entity.id
_entity.type
_entity.pdbx_description
1 polymer ?
#
loop_
_entity_poly.entity_id
_entity_poly.type
_entity_poly.pdbx_seq_one_letter_code
_entity_poly.pdbx_strand_id
1 'polypeptide(L)'
;MPSSTAERAVPSVSSVASATVTTAAKPVRRSPVSGAVRSALPSSALDTRAAGIRRTEGGQLVWRVQCGDLISRERCVTVFVDDGQVVLVGPPGETARLTAGQLGQLRAALNEAAKMAER
;
A
#
# COMPACT_ATOMS: atom_id res chain seq x y z
N MET A 1 -22.68 35.30 -37.95
CA MET A 1 -24.09 35.41 -37.51
C MET A 1 -24.88 34.48 -38.42
N PRO A 2 -25.41 33.34 -37.92
CA PRO A 2 -26.33 33.30 -36.79
C PRO A 2 -25.84 32.50 -35.58
N SER A 3 -26.54 32.77 -34.50
CA SER A 3 -26.41 32.36 -33.12
C SER A 3 -26.72 30.88 -32.89
N SER A 4 -26.00 30.24 -31.96
CA SER A 4 -26.50 29.04 -31.27
C SER A 4 -26.35 29.24 -29.77
N THR A 5 -27.50 29.13 -29.11
CA THR A 5 -27.81 29.43 -27.71
C THR A 5 -27.96 28.11 -26.95
N ALA A 6 -27.50 28.12 -25.68
CA ALA A 6 -27.75 27.13 -24.61
C ALA A 6 -27.17 25.73 -24.88
N GLU A 7 -26.75 24.92 -23.92
CA GLU A 7 -27.10 24.66 -22.52
C GLU A 7 -25.92 23.78 -22.02
N ARG A 8 -25.45 23.74 -20.77
CA ARG A 8 -26.14 23.14 -19.63
C ARG A 8 -25.19 23.11 -18.42
N ALA A 9 -25.81 23.23 -17.26
CA ALA A 9 -25.24 23.42 -15.94
C ALA A 9 -24.18 22.41 -15.48
N VAL A 10 -23.16 22.93 -14.80
CA VAL A 10 -22.28 22.18 -13.89
C VAL A 10 -22.97 22.02 -12.53
N PRO A 11 -23.15 20.80 -12.00
CA PRO A 11 -23.63 20.64 -10.63
C PRO A 11 -22.52 20.97 -9.63
N SER A 12 -22.79 22.01 -8.84
CA SER A 12 -22.06 22.39 -7.64
C SER A 12 -22.20 21.30 -6.57
N VAL A 13 -21.08 20.76 -6.08
CA VAL A 13 -21.06 19.87 -4.92
C VAL A 13 -20.63 20.67 -3.69
N SER A 14 -21.61 21.02 -2.87
CA SER A 14 -21.40 21.59 -1.54
C SER A 14 -21.14 20.44 -0.57
N SER A 15 -19.95 20.39 0.04
CA SER A 15 -19.69 19.46 1.14
C SER A 15 -19.68 20.25 2.45
N VAL A 16 -20.75 20.07 3.21
CA VAL A 16 -20.98 20.65 4.54
C VAL A 16 -20.34 19.79 5.63
N ALA A 17 -20.01 20.47 6.72
CA ALA A 17 -19.25 20.08 7.89
C ALA A 17 -19.64 18.76 8.58
N SER A 18 -18.68 18.22 9.32
CA SER A 18 -18.97 17.55 10.59
C SER A 18 -17.88 17.90 11.59
N ALA A 19 -18.25 18.74 12.56
CA ALA A 19 -17.49 18.99 13.77
C ALA A 19 -17.66 17.80 14.71
N THR A 20 -16.59 17.39 15.38
CA THR A 20 -16.70 16.52 16.56
C THR A 20 -15.93 17.18 17.69
N VAL A 21 -16.68 17.73 18.64
CA VAL A 21 -16.18 18.16 19.95
C VAL A 21 -16.20 16.93 20.84
N THR A 22 -15.04 16.54 21.36
CA THR A 22 -14.97 15.59 22.48
C THR A 22 -14.40 16.32 23.69
N THR A 23 -15.19 16.31 24.76
CA THR A 23 -14.89 16.89 26.07
C THR A 23 -14.30 15.83 27.02
N ALA A 24 -13.59 16.29 28.05
CA ALA A 24 -13.14 15.60 29.27
C ALA A 24 -12.03 14.52 29.09
N ALA A 25 -11.09 14.27 30.00
CA ALA A 25 -10.98 14.49 31.44
C ALA A 25 -9.50 14.48 31.92
N LYS A 26 -9.29 14.85 33.19
CA LYS A 26 -8.04 15.04 33.97
C LYS A 26 -6.94 13.96 33.86
N PRO A 27 -5.66 14.34 34.12
CA PRO A 27 -4.53 13.42 34.18
C PRO A 27 -4.43 12.75 35.57
N VAL A 28 -4.23 11.42 35.59
CA VAL A 28 -3.76 10.72 36.80
C VAL A 28 -2.52 9.89 36.47
N ARG A 29 -1.49 10.15 37.26
CA ARG A 29 -0.13 9.64 37.17
C ARG A 29 -0.04 8.32 37.94
N ARG A 30 0.40 7.22 37.32
CA ARG A 30 0.92 6.04 38.04
C ARG A 30 2.12 5.44 37.30
N SER A 31 3.20 5.30 38.06
CA SER A 31 4.56 4.87 37.72
C SER A 31 4.66 3.38 37.36
N PRO A 32 5.82 2.92 36.81
CA PRO A 32 5.98 1.59 36.22
C PRO A 32 6.41 0.55 37.26
N VAL A 33 6.06 -0.72 37.05
CA VAL A 33 6.71 -1.86 37.72
C VAL A 33 7.07 -2.92 36.69
N SER A 34 8.34 -3.31 36.73
CA SER A 34 8.99 -4.35 35.97
C SER A 34 8.27 -5.69 36.01
N GLY A 35 8.12 -6.30 34.84
CA GLY A 35 7.84 -7.72 34.67
C GLY A 35 8.66 -8.25 33.50
N ALA A 36 9.89 -8.69 33.79
CA ALA A 36 10.70 -9.44 32.83
C ALA A 36 10.12 -10.84 32.67
N VAL A 37 9.56 -11.13 31.49
CA VAL A 37 9.35 -12.50 31.00
C VAL A 37 10.14 -12.69 29.71
N ARG A 38 10.75 -13.86 29.63
CA ARG A 38 11.90 -14.23 28.82
C ARG A 38 11.51 -14.53 27.37
N SER A 39 12.49 -14.34 26.50
CA SER A 39 12.56 -14.65 25.06
C SER A 39 11.68 -15.77 24.53
N ALA A 40 11.05 -15.55 23.37
CA ALA A 40 11.26 -16.34 22.15
C ALA A 40 10.51 -15.74 20.96
N LEU A 41 11.18 -15.73 19.79
CA LEU A 41 10.74 -15.39 18.42
C LEU A 41 10.98 -13.92 18.00
N PRO A 42 11.79 -13.66 16.96
CA PRO A 42 11.67 -12.40 16.23
C PRO A 42 10.31 -12.43 15.53
N SER A 43 9.33 -11.73 16.10
CA SER A 43 8.09 -11.45 15.40
C SER A 43 8.44 -10.76 14.08
N SER A 44 8.23 -11.47 12.97
CA SER A 44 8.13 -10.94 11.60
C SER A 44 7.06 -9.83 11.45
N ALA A 45 6.55 -9.29 12.55
CA ALA A 45 5.71 -8.10 12.62
C ALA A 45 6.44 -6.81 12.24
N LEU A 46 7.78 -6.84 12.09
CA LEU A 46 8.53 -5.72 11.51
C LEU A 46 8.51 -5.73 9.97
N ASP A 47 8.06 -6.79 9.30
CA ASP A 47 8.04 -6.84 7.82
C ASP A 47 6.73 -6.29 7.22
N THR A 48 5.66 -6.11 8.02
CA THR A 48 4.43 -5.46 7.54
C THR A 48 4.66 -3.97 7.18
N ARG A 49 5.69 -3.35 7.77
CA ARG A 49 6.08 -1.96 7.48
C ARG A 49 7.10 -1.84 6.34
N ALA A 50 7.66 -2.96 5.90
CA ALA A 50 8.55 -3.09 4.73
C ALA A 50 7.77 -3.25 3.42
N ALA A 51 6.52 -2.78 3.39
CA ALA A 51 5.68 -2.76 2.20
C ALA A 51 6.28 -1.83 1.14
N GLY A 52 7.02 -2.41 0.19
CA GLY A 52 7.68 -1.69 -0.90
C GLY A 52 9.20 -1.56 -0.78
N ILE A 53 9.91 -2.51 -0.15
CA ILE A 53 11.37 -2.52 -0.25
C ILE A 53 11.76 -2.80 -1.71
N ARG A 54 12.15 -1.75 -2.40
CA ARG A 54 12.96 -1.79 -3.62
C ARG A 54 14.28 -2.46 -3.23
N ARG A 55 14.50 -3.70 -3.66
CA ARG A 55 15.77 -4.41 -3.47
C ARG A 55 16.46 -4.57 -4.80
N THR A 56 17.78 -4.41 -4.79
CA THR A 56 18.61 -4.81 -5.92
C THR A 56 19.02 -6.26 -5.68
N GLU A 57 18.45 -7.19 -6.42
CA GLU A 57 18.76 -8.62 -6.34
C GLU A 57 19.48 -9.01 -7.64
N GLY A 58 20.71 -9.52 -7.53
CA GLY A 58 21.50 -9.92 -8.71
C GLY A 58 21.84 -8.78 -9.68
N GLY A 59 21.82 -7.51 -9.23
CA GLY A 59 22.02 -6.34 -10.09
C GLY A 59 20.74 -5.80 -10.74
N GLN A 60 19.63 -6.50 -10.56
CA GLN A 60 18.32 -6.13 -11.09
C GLN A 60 17.46 -5.49 -10.01
N LEU A 61 16.64 -4.52 -10.40
CA LEU A 61 15.78 -3.84 -9.47
C LEU A 61 14.44 -4.58 -9.32
N VAL A 62 14.14 -4.99 -8.09
CA VAL A 62 13.01 -5.83 -7.74
C VAL A 62 12.14 -5.12 -6.70
N TRP A 63 10.84 -5.12 -6.93
CA TRP A 63 9.82 -4.67 -5.98
C TRP A 63 9.03 -5.85 -5.46
N ARG A 64 8.93 -5.97 -4.14
CA ARG A 64 8.08 -6.97 -3.48
C ARG A 64 6.90 -6.28 -2.83
N VAL A 65 5.70 -6.63 -3.26
CA VAL A 65 4.43 -6.09 -2.75
C VAL A 65 3.73 -7.19 -1.98
N GLN A 66 3.46 -6.95 -0.70
CA GLN A 66 2.75 -7.91 0.14
C GLN A 66 1.28 -8.02 -0.32
N CYS A 67 0.74 -9.23 -0.28
CA CYS A 67 -0.62 -9.58 -0.67
C CYS A 67 -1.13 -10.76 0.18
N GLY A 68 -2.44 -10.92 0.25
CA GLY A 68 -3.06 -12.12 0.82
C GLY A 68 -3.33 -13.18 -0.25
N ASP A 69 -3.63 -14.40 0.15
CA ASP A 69 -4.34 -15.38 -0.68
C ASP A 69 -5.85 -15.44 -0.31
N LEU A 70 -6.58 -16.39 -0.90
CA LEU A 70 -8.01 -16.59 -0.63
C LEU A 70 -8.29 -17.03 0.82
N ILE A 71 -7.32 -17.68 1.47
CA ILE A 71 -7.38 -18.08 2.87
C ILE A 71 -6.65 -17.08 3.79
N SER A 72 -6.39 -15.88 3.27
CA SER A 72 -5.81 -14.74 3.97
C SER A 72 -4.43 -14.97 4.60
N ARG A 73 -3.62 -15.87 4.03
CA ARG A 73 -2.20 -15.99 4.41
C ARG A 73 -1.39 -14.90 3.72
N GLU A 74 -0.33 -14.48 4.39
CA GLU A 74 0.60 -13.49 3.85
C GLU A 74 1.48 -14.12 2.76
N ARG A 75 1.58 -13.41 1.64
CA ARG A 75 2.34 -13.73 0.44
C ARG A 75 2.87 -12.44 -0.18
N CYS A 76 3.69 -12.53 -1.21
CA CYS A 76 4.12 -11.37 -1.97
C CYS A 76 4.03 -11.59 -3.48
N VAL A 77 3.68 -10.52 -4.19
CA VAL A 77 3.85 -10.38 -5.64
C VAL A 77 5.19 -9.70 -5.89
N THR A 78 5.93 -10.19 -6.88
CA THR A 78 7.24 -9.64 -7.24
C THR A 78 7.16 -8.96 -8.60
N VAL A 79 7.69 -7.74 -8.70
CA VAL A 79 7.82 -6.99 -9.94
C VAL A 79 9.29 -6.76 -10.21
N PHE A 80 9.74 -6.93 -11.44
CA PHE A 80 11.09 -6.56 -11.87
C PHE A 80 11.09 -6.19 -13.35
N VAL A 81 12.20 -5.61 -13.82
CA VAL A 81 12.40 -5.28 -15.23
C VAL A 81 13.48 -6.16 -15.81
N ASP A 82 13.15 -6.92 -16.84
CA ASP A 82 14.06 -7.82 -17.55
C ASP A 82 14.07 -7.44 -19.04
N ASP A 83 15.23 -7.11 -19.59
CA ASP A 83 15.41 -6.72 -21.01
C ASP A 83 14.38 -5.68 -21.52
N GLY A 84 14.11 -4.63 -20.73
CA GLY A 84 13.11 -3.61 -21.09
C GLY A 84 11.65 -4.08 -20.97
N GLN A 85 11.40 -5.23 -20.36
CA GLN A 85 10.06 -5.76 -20.10
C GLN A 85 9.74 -5.75 -18.61
N VAL A 86 8.52 -5.36 -18.26
CA VAL A 86 8.05 -5.43 -16.87
C VAL A 86 7.52 -6.85 -16.61
N VAL A 87 8.19 -7.58 -15.74
CA VAL A 87 7.80 -8.93 -15.33
C VAL A 87 7.09 -8.87 -13.99
N LEU A 88 5.91 -9.48 -13.93
CA LEU A 88 5.09 -9.61 -12.74
C LEU A 88 4.95 -11.08 -12.37
N VAL A 89 5.50 -11.46 -11.22
CA VAL A 89 5.41 -12.82 -10.69
C VAL A 89 4.44 -12.85 -9.51
N GLY A 90 3.31 -13.50 -9.72
CA GLY A 90 2.34 -13.78 -8.66
C GLY A 90 2.83 -14.85 -7.68
N PRO A 91 2.18 -14.99 -6.52
CA PRO A 91 2.43 -16.09 -5.62
C PRO A 91 2.21 -17.44 -6.34
N PRO A 92 3.13 -18.41 -6.18
CA PRO A 92 3.07 -19.66 -6.94
C PRO A 92 1.83 -20.49 -6.55
N GLY A 93 1.09 -20.95 -7.56
CA GLY A 93 -0.03 -21.88 -7.39
C GLY A 93 -1.27 -21.32 -6.70
N GLU A 94 -1.32 -20.01 -6.45
CA GLU A 94 -2.37 -19.41 -5.62
C GLU A 94 -2.80 -18.03 -6.13
N THR A 95 -4.06 -17.65 -5.88
CA THR A 95 -4.58 -16.34 -6.31
C THR A 95 -4.15 -15.25 -5.34
N ALA A 96 -3.49 -14.21 -5.85
CA ALA A 96 -3.19 -13.01 -5.07
C ALA A 96 -4.47 -12.19 -4.83
N ARG A 97 -4.81 -11.98 -3.56
CA ARG A 97 -5.81 -11.02 -3.10
C ARG A 97 -5.10 -9.79 -2.57
N LEU A 98 -5.38 -8.64 -3.18
CA LEU A 98 -4.82 -7.35 -2.75
C LEU A 98 -5.90 -6.50 -2.12
N THR A 99 -5.58 -5.88 -0.98
CA THR A 99 -6.36 -4.75 -0.45
C THR A 99 -6.15 -3.51 -1.31
N ALA A 100 -7.01 -2.51 -1.18
CA ALA A 100 -6.88 -1.25 -1.93
C ALA A 100 -5.50 -0.57 -1.70
N GLY A 101 -4.97 -0.64 -0.48
CA GLY A 101 -3.63 -0.11 -0.17
C GLY A 101 -2.51 -0.87 -0.87
N GLN A 102 -2.56 -2.21 -0.83
CA GLN A 102 -1.58 -3.07 -1.51
C GLN A 102 -1.65 -2.91 -3.04
N LEU A 103 -2.85 -2.76 -3.60
CA LEU A 103 -3.03 -2.47 -5.02
C LEU A 103 -2.44 -1.10 -5.40
N GLY A 104 -2.57 -0.10 -4.54
CA GLY A 104 -1.92 1.21 -4.72
C GLY A 104 -0.39 1.09 -4.75
N GLN A 105 0.19 0.26 -3.87
CA GLN A 105 1.62 -0.02 -3.86
C GLN A 105 2.07 -0.77 -5.11
N LEU A 106 1.31 -1.76 -5.56
CA LEU A 106 1.57 -2.48 -6.82
C LEU A 106 1.56 -1.51 -8.01
N ARG A 107 0.58 -0.61 -8.08
CA ARG A 107 0.51 0.39 -9.15
C ARG A 107 1.74 1.31 -9.15
N ALA A 108 2.20 1.73 -7.97
CA ALA A 108 3.41 2.54 -7.86
C ALA A 108 4.65 1.76 -8.32
N ALA A 109 4.79 0.50 -7.92
CA ALA A 109 5.89 -0.36 -8.36
C ALA A 109 5.89 -0.58 -9.89
N LEU A 110 4.72 -0.86 -10.48
CA LEU A 110 4.58 -1.04 -11.93
C LEU A 110 4.90 0.24 -12.72
N ASN A 111 4.49 1.41 -12.22
CA ASN A 111 4.84 2.69 -12.86
C ASN A 111 6.35 2.95 -12.82
N GLU A 112 7.02 2.65 -11.71
CA GLU A 112 8.47 2.79 -11.62
C GLU A 112 9.20 1.77 -12.51
N ALA A 113 8.70 0.54 -12.58
CA ALA A 113 9.20 -0.49 -13.49
C ALA A 113 9.07 -0.07 -14.96
N ALA A 114 7.91 0.48 -15.35
CA ALA A 114 7.69 0.97 -16.72
C ALA A 114 8.70 2.06 -17.11
N LYS A 115 8.95 3.04 -16.24
CA LYS A 115 9.97 4.08 -16.48
C LYS A 115 11.39 3.51 -16.63
N MET A 116 11.68 2.40 -15.95
CA MET A 116 12.97 1.72 -16.08
C MET A 116 13.08 0.85 -17.32
N ALA A 117 11.95 0.31 -17.78
CA ALA A 117 11.84 -0.46 -19.01
C ALA A 117 11.95 0.41 -20.28
N GLU A 118 11.49 1.66 -20.22
CA GLU A 118 11.62 2.66 -21.29
C GLU A 118 13.04 3.23 -21.45
N ARG A 119 13.98 2.87 -20.57
CA ARG A 119 15.32 3.45 -20.50
C ARG A 119 16.35 2.63 -21.26
#